data_AF-A0A2V8B3Y3-F1
#
_entry.id   AF-A0A2V8B3Y3-F1
#
_cell.length_a   1.000
_cell.length_b   1.000
_cell.length_c   1.000
_cell.angle_alpha   90.00
_cell.angle_beta   90.00
_cell.angle_gamma   90.00
#
_symmetry.space_group_name_H-M   'P 1'
#
loop_
_entity.id
_entity.type
_entity.pdbx_description
1 polymer ?
#
loop_
_entity_poly.entity_id
_entity_poly.type
_entity_poly.pdbx_seq_one_letter_code
_entity_poly.pdbx_strand_id
1 'polypeptide(L)' 'MDKDDQMATSTGTAEESDLIHRLKNYICIICGFCELLIAESAEDDPRRADLAEIQKAAQAAMAMMPDVADRMR' A
#
# COMPACT_ATOMS: atom_id res chain seq x y z
N MET A 1 31.47 26.57 -10.84
CA MET A 1 30.98 25.35 -10.16
C MET A 1 30.00 25.85 -9.13
N ASP A 2 28.78 26.02 -9.60
CA ASP A 2 27.75 26.84 -9.02
C ASP A 2 27.03 26.09 -7.90
N LYS A 3 26.83 26.80 -6.79
CA LYS A 3 26.30 26.28 -5.52
C LYS A 3 24.82 25.90 -5.61
N ASP A 4 24.17 26.27 -6.71
CA ASP A 4 22.74 26.09 -6.98
C ASP A 4 22.38 24.69 -7.51
N ASP A 5 23.35 23.92 -8.03
CA ASP A 5 23.10 22.60 -8.61
C ASP A 5 22.96 21.48 -7.54
N GLN A 6 23.32 21.77 -6.28
CA GLN A 6 23.25 20.82 -5.16
C GLN A 6 21.93 20.86 -4.36
N MET A 7 21.07 21.87 -4.54
CA MET A 7 19.80 21.94 -3.80
C MET A 7 18.64 21.19 -4.46
N ALA A 8 18.72 20.87 -5.75
CA ALA A 8 17.61 20.27 -6.51
C ALA A 8 17.44 18.76 -6.31
N THR A 9 18.45 18.05 -5.78
CA THR A 9 18.43 16.58 -5.67
C THR A 9 17.95 16.07 -4.31
N SER A 10 17.89 16.92 -3.27
CA SER A 10 17.63 16.49 -1.90
C SER A 10 16.16 16.57 -1.45
N THR A 11 15.30 17.26 -2.20
CA THR A 11 13.86 17.43 -1.87
C THR A 11 12.98 16.33 -2.47
N GLY A 12 13.33 15.79 -3.64
CA GLY A 12 12.51 14.78 -4.33
C GLY A 12 12.38 13.47 -3.54
N THR A 13 13.41 13.07 -2.79
CA THR A 13 13.44 11.79 -2.06
C THR A 13 12.58 11.79 -0.81
N ALA A 14 12.46 12.92 -0.11
CA ALA A 14 11.64 13.05 1.10
C ALA A 14 10.14 13.08 0.76
N GLU A 15 9.75 13.84 -0.27
CA GLU A 15 8.35 13.89 -0.72
C GLU A 15 7.89 12.56 -1.32
N GLU A 16 8.78 11.87 -2.05
CA GLU A 16 8.53 10.52 -2.57
C GLU A 16 8.36 9.51 -1.44
N SER A 17 9.21 9.57 -0.41
CA SER A 17 9.08 8.73 0.80
C SER A 17 7.74 8.97 1.50
N ASP A 18 7.32 10.23 1.68
CA ASP A 18 6.04 10.58 2.32
C ASP A 18 4.83 10.15 1.48
N LEU A 19 4.92 10.20 0.16
CA LEU A 19 3.89 9.68 -0.74
C LEU A 19 3.78 8.16 -0.61
N ILE A 20 4.90 7.45 -0.65
CA ILE A 20 4.96 5.99 -0.49
C ILE A 20 4.39 5.58 0.87
N HIS A 21 4.75 6.27 1.95
CA HIS A 21 4.21 5.99 3.28
C HIS A 21 2.69 6.17 3.36
N ARG A 22 2.15 7.26 2.81
CA ARG A 22 0.70 7.49 2.78
C ARG A 22 -0.02 6.42 1.96
N LEU A 23 0.54 6.06 0.81
CA LEU A 23 -0.01 5.01 -0.03
C LEU A 23 -0.03 3.65 0.69
N LYS A 24 1.08 3.27 1.36
CA LYS A 24 1.14 2.06 2.20
C LYS A 24 0.04 2.05 3.26
N ASN A 25 -0.17 3.17 3.93
CA ASN A 25 -1.21 3.28 4.96
C ASN A 25 -2.61 3.01 4.39
N TYR A 26 -2.95 3.64 3.26
CA TYR A 26 -4.24 3.40 2.61
C TYR A 26 -4.44 1.96 2.18
N ILE A 27 -3.41 1.31 1.65
CA ILE A 27 -3.54 -0.08 1.22
C ILE A 27 -3.66 -1.04 2.41
N CYS A 28 -2.93 -0.79 3.50
CA CYS A 28 -3.14 -1.53 4.76
C CYS A 28 -4.59 -1.42 5.25
N ILE A 29 -5.18 -0.22 5.21
CA ILE A 29 -6.57 0.01 5.58
C ILE A 29 -7.51 -0.80 4.68
N ILE A 30 -7.30 -0.79 3.36
CA ILE A 30 -8.09 -1.56 2.40
C ILE A 30 -7.99 -3.06 2.69
N CYS A 31 -6.79 -3.60 2.89
CA CYS A 31 -6.58 -5.00 3.23
C CYS A 31 -7.33 -5.41 4.50
N GLY A 32 -7.25 -4.59 5.56
CA GLY A 32 -7.91 -4.84 6.83
C GLY A 32 -9.43 -4.80 6.72
N PHE A 33 -10.00 -3.84 5.99
CA PHE A 33 -11.45 -3.82 5.76
C PHE A 33 -11.92 -5.03 4.93
N CYS A 34 -11.15 -5.45 3.91
CA CYS A 34 -11.51 -6.66 3.17
C CYS A 34 -11.48 -7.89 4.08
N GLU A 35 -10.49 -8.01 4.97
CA GLU A 35 -10.40 -9.13 5.92
C GLU A 35 -11.62 -9.19 6.84
N LEU A 36 -12.01 -8.04 7.43
CA LEU A 36 -13.19 -7.95 8.28
C LEU A 36 -14.48 -8.30 7.52
N LEU A 37 -14.66 -7.72 6.32
CA LEU A 37 -15.87 -7.96 5.53
C LEU A 37 -15.96 -9.41 5.05
N ILE A 38 -14.84 -10.04 4.68
CA ILE A 38 -14.81 -11.47 4.34
C ILE A 38 -15.15 -12.30 5.58
N ALA A 39 -14.61 -11.98 6.75
CA ALA A 39 -14.88 -12.72 7.99
C ALA A 39 -16.36 -12.60 8.42
N GLU A 40 -17.01 -11.46 8.17
CA GLU A 40 -18.42 -11.22 8.50
C GLU A 40 -19.40 -11.77 7.45
N SER A 41 -18.93 -12.10 6.24
CA SER A 41 -19.78 -12.60 5.16
C SER A 41 -20.01 -14.11 5.24
N ALA A 42 -21.26 -14.55 5.03
CA ALA A 42 -21.63 -15.95 4.90
C ALA A 42 -20.85 -16.63 3.75
N GLU A 43 -20.53 -17.92 3.86
CA GLU A 43 -19.67 -18.64 2.90
C GLU A 43 -20.16 -18.56 1.45
N ASP A 44 -21.47 -18.47 1.23
CA ASP A 44 -22.13 -18.37 -0.06
C ASP A 44 -22.42 -16.93 -0.52
N ASP A 45 -21.98 -15.91 0.23
CA ASP A 45 -22.14 -14.51 -0.17
C ASP A 45 -21.28 -14.22 -1.41
N PRO A 46 -21.88 -13.84 -2.56
CA PRO A 46 -21.15 -13.56 -3.79
C PRO A 46 -20.10 -12.45 -3.63
N ARG A 47 -20.27 -11.54 -2.67
CA ARG A 47 -19.29 -10.47 -2.39
C ARG A 47 -17.98 -10.99 -1.82
N ARG A 48 -17.95 -12.20 -1.24
CA ARG A 48 -16.69 -12.79 -0.73
C ARG A 48 -15.65 -12.95 -1.82
N ALA A 49 -16.07 -13.36 -3.02
CA ALA A 49 -15.17 -13.50 -4.16
C ALA A 49 -14.59 -12.14 -4.58
N ASP A 50 -15.45 -11.12 -4.67
CA ASP A 50 -15.03 -9.75 -5.02
C ASP A 50 -14.08 -9.17 -3.97
N LEU A 51 -14.41 -9.31 -2.67
CA LEU A 51 -13.58 -8.85 -1.57
C LEU A 51 -12.23 -9.55 -1.52
N ALA A 52 -12.18 -10.85 -1.81
CA ALA A 52 -10.95 -11.61 -1.88
C ALA A 52 -10.03 -11.12 -3.01
N GLU A 53 -10.59 -10.81 -4.18
CA GLU A 53 -9.79 -10.26 -5.29
C GLU A 53 -9.34 -8.82 -5.02
N ILE A 54 -10.15 -7.99 -4.37
CA ILE A 54 -9.72 -6.65 -3.91
C ILE A 54 -8.55 -6.77 -2.93
N GLN A 55 -8.66 -7.67 -1.93
CA GLN A 55 -7.61 -7.89 -0.95
C GLN A 55 -6.30 -8.36 -1.59
N LYS A 56 -6.40 -9.29 -2.54
CA LYS A 56 -5.24 -9.80 -3.29
C LYS A 56 -4.57 -8.71 -4.13
N ALA A 57 -5.35 -7.87 -4.82
CA ALA A 57 -4.81 -6.75 -5.59
C ALA A 57 -4.10 -5.73 -4.69
N ALA A 58 -4.69 -5.44 -3.53
CA ALA A 58 -4.09 -4.57 -2.51
C ALA A 58 -2.77 -5.13 -1.97
N GLN A 59 -2.72 -6.43 -1.64
CA GLN A 59 -1.48 -7.10 -1.22
C GLN A 59 -0.40 -7.09 -2.31
N ALA A 60 -0.77 -7.33 -3.57
CA ALA A 60 0.15 -7.24 -4.70
C ALA A 60 0.71 -5.81 -4.84
N ALA A 61 -0.14 -4.78 -4.72
CA ALA A 61 0.30 -3.39 -4.74
C ALA A 61 1.31 -3.08 -3.62
N MET A 62 1.07 -3.57 -2.41
CA MET A 62 1.99 -3.47 -1.29
C MET A 62 3.34 -4.15 -1.57
N ALA A 63 3.33 -5.35 -2.14
CA ALA A 63 4.55 -6.10 -2.46
C ALA A 63 5.43 -5.41 -3.52
N MET A 64 4.85 -4.57 -4.37
CA MET A 64 5.58 -3.80 -5.39
C MET A 64 6.29 -2.56 -4.84
N MET A 65 6.03 -2.16 -3.59
CA MET A 65 6.64 -0.96 -3.02
C MET A 65 7.97 -1.27 -2.33
N PRO A 66 9.03 -0.49 -2.58
CA PRO A 66 10.29 -0.60 -1.84
C PRO A 66 10.01 -0.36 -0.34
N ASP A 67 10.65 -1.15 0.54
CA ASP A 67 10.44 -1.20 2.00
C ASP A 67 9.08 -1.76 2.50
N VAL A 68 8.49 -2.77 1.85
CA VAL A 68 7.31 -3.49 2.40
C VAL A 68 7.58 -4.94 2.79
N ALA A 69 8.60 -5.56 2.19
CA ALA A 69 8.92 -6.97 2.45
C ALA A 69 9.38 -7.26 3.89
N ASP A 70 9.82 -6.24 4.64
CA ASP A 70 10.41 -6.41 5.97
C ASP A 70 9.42 -6.29 7.15
N ARG A 71 8.15 -5.90 6.93
CA ARG A 71 7.16 -5.70 8.03
C ARG A 71 6.00 -6.70 8.04
N MET A 72 5.88 -7.56 7.03
CA MET A 72 4.82 -8.58 6.93
C MET A 72 5.37 -10.01 7.10
N ARG A 73 6.60 -10.17 7.59
CA ARG A 73 7.24 -11.46 7.84
C ARG A 73 7.43 -11.71 9.33
#